data_AF-A0A2L2Z318-F1
#
_entry.id   AF-A0A2L2Z318-F1
#
_cell.length_a   1.000
_cell.length_b   1.000
_cell.length_c   1.000
_cell.angle_alpha   90.00
_cell.angle_beta   90.00
_cell.angle_gamma   90.00
#
_symmetry.space_group_name_H-M   'P 1'
#
loop_
_entity.id
_entity.type
_entity.pdbx_description
1 polymer ?
#
loop_
_entity_poly.entity_id
_entity_poly.type
_entity_poly.pdbx_seq_one_letter_code
_entity_poly.pdbx_strand_id
1 'polypeptide(L)'
;RNGFHVMFCWVPSHVGIPGNDLADSCAGSATDIFPLSVPFTDVKLHVRKFITSLWQQRWDLQTLNKLHSVKTNLDHLPVLHLRSSDVKLTRLRIGHTRLTHLHLLFGEPP
;
A
#
# COMPACT_ATOMS: atom_id res chain seq x y z
N ARG A 1 36.37 6.26 -19.27
CA ARG A 1 34.91 6.41 -19.04
C ARG A 1 34.61 7.90 -19.06
N ASN A 2 34.01 8.41 -20.14
CA ASN A 2 33.61 9.81 -20.20
C ASN A 2 32.24 9.93 -19.53
N GLY A 3 32.20 10.54 -18.35
CA GLY A 3 30.95 10.83 -17.65
C GLY A 3 30.30 12.09 -18.19
N PHE A 4 28.97 12.20 -18.03
CA PHE A 4 28.24 13.43 -18.30
C PHE A 4 28.10 14.24 -17.02
N HIS A 5 28.26 15.56 -17.13
CA HIS A 5 27.89 16.48 -16.07
C HIS A 5 26.41 16.86 -16.25
N VAL A 6 25.57 16.52 -15.28
CA VAL A 6 24.12 16.74 -15.33
C VAL A 6 23.72 17.72 -14.23
N MET A 7 22.91 18.71 -14.57
CA MET A 7 22.33 19.67 -13.62
C MET A 7 20.81 19.53 -13.61
N PHE A 8 20.23 19.56 -12.41
CA PHE A 8 18.78 19.56 -12.21
C PHE A 8 18.28 20.98 -11.99
N CYS A 9 17.15 21.32 -12.60
CA CYS A 9 16.45 22.58 -12.38
C CYS A 9 14.94 22.36 -12.35
N TRP A 10 14.22 23.21 -11.63
CA TRP A 10 12.77 23.24 -11.61
C TRP A 10 12.28 24.28 -12.61
N VAL A 11 11.35 23.89 -13.48
CA VAL A 11 10.71 24.79 -14.45
C VAL A 11 9.21 24.88 -14.16
N PRO A 12 8.59 26.06 -14.33
CA PRO A 12 7.14 26.19 -14.20
C PRO A 12 6.43 25.48 -15.35
N SER A 13 5.30 24.84 -15.06
CA SER A 13 4.52 24.12 -16.08
C SER A 13 3.77 25.07 -17.00
N HIS A 14 3.64 24.70 -18.28
CA HIS A 14 2.81 25.37 -19.30
C HIS A 14 3.09 26.87 -19.52
N VAL A 15 4.35 27.29 -19.36
CA VAL A 15 4.77 28.67 -19.66
C VAL A 15 5.34 28.83 -21.08
N GLY A 16 5.22 27.82 -21.94
CA GLY A 16 5.72 27.85 -23.31
C GLY A 16 7.19 27.46 -23.44
N ILE A 17 7.74 26.60 -22.56
CA ILE A 17 9.10 26.07 -22.71
C ILE A 17 9.02 24.87 -23.67
N PRO A 18 9.54 24.97 -24.91
CA PRO A 18 9.24 23.99 -25.95
C PRO A 18 9.66 22.57 -25.59
N GLY A 19 10.81 22.39 -24.92
CA GLY A 19 11.28 21.07 -24.49
C GLY A 19 10.45 20.44 -23.37
N ASN A 20 9.94 21.28 -22.44
CA ASN A 20 9.05 20.82 -21.37
C ASN A 20 7.67 20.48 -21.93
N ASP A 21 7.13 21.33 -22.79
CA ASP A 21 5.82 21.14 -23.41
C ASP A 21 5.82 19.93 -24.35
N LEU A 22 6.93 19.69 -25.07
CA LEU A 22 7.10 18.48 -25.86
C LEU A 22 7.16 17.22 -24.99
N ALA A 23 7.92 17.26 -23.88
CA ALA A 23 8.00 16.15 -22.95
C ALA A 23 6.63 15.83 -22.33
N ASP A 24 5.87 16.86 -21.95
CA ASP A 24 4.51 16.75 -21.40
C ASP A 24 3.53 16.20 -22.44
N SER A 25 3.57 16.71 -23.68
CA SER A 25 2.76 16.19 -24.79
C SER A 25 3.07 14.72 -25.08
N CYS A 26 4.34 14.33 -25.09
CA CYS A 26 4.74 12.93 -25.29
C CYS A 26 4.25 12.03 -24.15
N ALA A 27 4.33 12.50 -22.90
CA ALA A 27 3.78 11.78 -21.75
C ALA A 27 2.24 11.65 -21.85
N GLY A 28 1.55 12.71 -22.27
CA GLY A 28 0.12 12.71 -22.53
C GLY A 28 -0.30 11.70 -23.60
N SER A 29 0.36 11.71 -24.77
CA SER A 29 0.08 10.77 -25.87
C SER A 29 0.42 9.32 -25.52
N ALA A 30 1.37 9.07 -24.60
CA ALA A 30 1.62 7.72 -24.08
C ALA A 30 0.46 7.20 -23.21
N THR A 31 -0.46 8.08 -22.81
CA THR A 31 -1.66 7.76 -22.04
C THR A 31 -2.89 7.57 -22.92
N ASP A 32 -2.78 7.62 -24.25
CA ASP A 32 -3.88 7.30 -25.14
C ASP A 32 -4.18 5.80 -25.03
N ILE A 33 -5.10 5.49 -24.12
CA ILE A 33 -5.57 4.13 -23.85
C ILE A 33 -6.34 3.66 -25.09
N PHE A 34 -5.91 2.53 -25.66
CA PHE A 34 -6.66 1.81 -26.68
C PHE A 34 -8.15 1.70 -26.28
N PRO A 35 -9.10 1.81 -27.21
CA PRO A 35 -10.51 1.60 -26.89
C PRO A 35 -10.69 0.19 -26.30
N LEU A 36 -10.76 0.12 -24.97
CA LEU A 36 -11.02 -1.11 -24.26
C LEU A 36 -12.49 -1.46 -24.53
N SER A 37 -12.70 -2.66 -25.06
CA SER A 37 -14.05 -3.22 -25.28
C SER A 37 -14.88 -3.31 -23.99
N VAL A 38 -14.21 -3.24 -22.83
CA VAL A 38 -14.81 -3.32 -21.49
C VAL A 38 -14.50 -2.04 -20.71
N PRO A 39 -15.46 -1.47 -19.96
CA PRO A 39 -15.20 -0.32 -19.10
C PRO A 39 -14.01 -0.55 -18.17
N PHE A 40 -13.13 0.45 -18.07
CA PHE A 40 -11.96 0.39 -17.19
C PHE A 40 -12.32 0.10 -15.73
N THR A 41 -13.50 0.54 -15.27
CA THR A 41 -14.01 0.28 -13.92
C THR A 41 -14.13 -1.21 -13.61
N ASP A 42 -14.53 -2.02 -14.59
CA ASP A 42 -14.77 -3.44 -14.41
C ASP A 42 -13.45 -4.20 -14.36
N VAL A 43 -12.52 -3.84 -15.25
CA VAL A 43 -11.12 -4.33 -15.22
C VAL A 43 -10.47 -3.97 -13.89
N LYS A 44 -10.62 -2.72 -13.44
CA LYS A 44 -10.09 -2.24 -12.16
C LYS A 44 -10.65 -3.04 -10.99
N LEU A 45 -11.96 -3.34 -10.98
CA LEU A 45 -12.56 -4.16 -9.93
C LEU A 45 -11.96 -5.57 -9.91
N HIS A 46 -11.82 -6.19 -11.08
CA HIS A 46 -11.26 -7.54 -11.20
C HIS A 46 -9.80 -7.58 -10.73
N VAL A 47 -8.98 -6.63 -11.17
CA VAL A 47 -7.57 -6.50 -10.74
C VAL A 47 -7.48 -6.30 -9.23
N ARG A 48 -8.32 -5.44 -8.64
CA ARG A 48 -8.34 -5.24 -7.18
C ARG A 48 -8.68 -6.53 -6.45
N LYS A 49 -9.73 -7.25 -6.88
CA LYS A 49 -10.12 -8.53 -6.29
C LYS A 49 -9.00 -9.57 -6.38
N PHE A 50 -8.32 -9.64 -7.53
CA PHE A 50 -7.20 -10.55 -7.73
C PHE A 50 -6.00 -10.20 -6.83
N ILE A 51 -5.64 -8.93 -6.71
CA ILE A 51 -4.58 -8.50 -5.79
C ILE A 51 -4.97 -8.85 -4.35
N THR A 52 -6.20 -8.51 -3.92
CA THR A 52 -6.69 -8.85 -2.59
C THR A 52 -6.67 -10.36 -2.33
N SER A 53 -7.02 -11.20 -3.30
CA SER A 53 -6.98 -12.65 -3.12
C SER A 53 -5.56 -13.18 -2.95
N LEU A 54 -4.58 -12.63 -3.68
CA LEU A 54 -3.17 -12.96 -3.48
C LEU A 54 -2.67 -12.56 -2.08
N TRP A 55 -3.09 -11.38 -1.60
CA TRP A 55 -2.80 -10.94 -0.23
C TRP A 55 -3.43 -11.87 0.81
N GLN A 56 -4.68 -12.26 0.61
CA GLN A 56 -5.38 -13.20 1.47
C GLN A 56 -4.68 -14.56 1.49
N GLN A 57 -4.31 -15.11 0.34
CA GLN A 57 -3.55 -16.37 0.27
C GLN A 57 -2.23 -16.27 1.03
N ARG A 58 -1.48 -15.18 0.88
CA ARG A 58 -0.23 -14.98 1.62
C ARG A 58 -0.46 -14.83 3.12
N TRP A 59 -1.58 -14.22 3.50
CA TRP A 59 -2.00 -14.06 4.88
C TRP A 59 -2.41 -15.39 5.52
N ASP A 60 -3.14 -16.25 4.79
CA ASP A 60 -3.53 -17.59 5.24
C ASP A 60 -2.33 -18.49 5.56
N LEU A 61 -1.18 -18.23 4.93
CA LEU A 61 0.08 -18.91 5.23
C LEU A 61 0.72 -18.45 6.56
N GLN A 62 0.29 -17.35 7.16
CA GLN A 62 0.85 -16.80 8.41
C GLN A 62 0.30 -17.51 9.66
N THR A 63 0.34 -18.84 9.67
CA THR A 63 -0.29 -19.67 10.72
C THR A 63 0.27 -19.45 12.13
N LEU A 64 1.53 -19.04 12.25
CA LEU A 64 2.18 -18.74 13.54
C LEU A 64 1.95 -17.30 14.03
N ASN A 65 1.30 -16.46 13.23
CA ASN A 65 1.05 -15.07 13.60
C ASN A 65 -0.16 -14.98 14.52
N LYS A 66 0.03 -14.48 15.74
CA LYS A 66 -1.07 -14.24 16.71
C LYS A 66 -2.17 -13.33 16.17
N LEU A 67 -1.85 -12.45 15.23
CA LEU A 67 -2.85 -11.61 14.57
C LEU A 67 -3.68 -12.40 13.58
N HIS A 68 -3.12 -13.39 12.90
CA HIS A 68 -3.84 -14.25 11.95
C HIS A 68 -4.93 -15.06 12.64
N SER A 69 -4.67 -15.58 13.85
CA SER A 69 -5.68 -16.32 14.60
C SER A 69 -6.92 -15.49 14.98
N VAL A 70 -6.78 -14.16 15.08
CA VAL A 70 -7.89 -13.25 15.39
C VAL A 70 -8.44 -12.53 14.16
N LYS A 71 -7.63 -12.42 13.10
CA LYS A 71 -7.98 -11.79 11.83
C LYS A 71 -7.65 -12.78 10.72
N THR A 72 -8.62 -13.59 10.35
CA THR A 72 -8.46 -14.54 9.23
C THR A 72 -8.74 -13.88 7.89
N ASN A 73 -9.72 -12.97 7.80
CA ASN A 73 -10.07 -12.28 6.55
C ASN A 73 -9.60 -10.82 6.54
N LEU A 74 -8.92 -10.40 5.47
CA LEU A 74 -8.39 -9.05 5.31
C LEU A 74 -9.42 -8.00 4.90
N ASP A 75 -10.52 -8.38 4.25
CA ASP A 75 -11.51 -7.46 3.64
C ASP A 75 -12.57 -6.91 4.61
N HIS A 76 -12.76 -7.54 5.77
CA HIS A 76 -13.99 -7.34 6.57
C HIS A 76 -13.83 -6.61 7.90
N LEU A 77 -12.69 -5.98 8.18
CA LEU A 77 -12.53 -5.28 9.45
C LEU A 77 -12.85 -3.79 9.38
N PRO A 78 -13.69 -3.28 10.30
CA PRO A 78 -13.84 -1.85 10.47
C PRO A 78 -12.49 -1.30 10.94
N VAL A 79 -11.90 -0.44 10.11
CA VAL A 79 -10.79 0.42 10.51
C VAL A 79 -11.38 1.50 11.39
N LEU A 80 -10.92 1.61 12.64
CA LEU A 80 -11.38 2.69 13.51
C LEU A 80 -10.86 4.03 12.97
N HIS A 81 -11.64 5.10 13.16
CA HIS A 81 -11.27 6.42 12.65
C HIS A 81 -9.92 6.93 13.20
N LEU A 82 -9.47 6.44 14.35
CA LEU A 82 -8.18 6.77 14.94
C LEU A 82 -7.24 5.56 14.98
N ARG A 83 -6.06 5.71 14.37
CA ARG A 83 -4.96 4.73 14.42
C ARG A 83 -4.62 4.29 15.83
N SER A 84 -4.66 5.19 16.82
CA SER A 84 -4.36 4.85 18.23
C SER A 84 -5.35 3.84 18.81
N SER A 85 -6.61 3.91 18.40
CA SER A 85 -7.66 3.00 18.86
C SER A 85 -7.50 1.63 18.22
N ASP A 86 -7.19 1.58 16.92
CA ASP A 86 -6.90 0.34 16.20
C ASP A 86 -5.71 -0.41 16.79
N VAL A 87 -4.64 0.32 17.13
CA VAL A 87 -3.45 -0.27 17.76
C VAL A 87 -3.79 -0.87 19.12
N LYS A 88 -4.53 -0.14 19.96
CA LYS A 88 -4.96 -0.63 21.28
C LYS A 88 -5.84 -1.88 21.14
N LEU A 89 -6.85 -1.83 20.26
CA LEU A 89 -7.76 -2.95 20.01
C LEU A 89 -7.01 -4.18 19.47
N THR A 90 -6.09 -3.99 18.53
CA THR A 90 -5.27 -5.07 17.97
C THR A 90 -4.41 -5.73 19.04
N ARG A 91 -3.72 -4.93 19.87
CA ARG A 91 -2.92 -5.45 20.99
C ARG A 91 -3.77 -6.23 21.99
N LEU A 92 -4.94 -5.73 22.34
CA LEU A 92 -5.87 -6.43 23.23
C LEU A 92 -6.30 -7.78 22.64
N ARG A 93 -6.66 -7.80 21.36
CA ARG A 93 -7.08 -9.01 20.63
C ARG A 93 -6.03 -10.11 20.59
N ILE A 94 -4.76 -9.75 20.38
CA ILE A 94 -3.64 -10.72 20.38
C ILE A 94 -3.09 -10.99 21.78
N GLY A 95 -3.74 -10.46 22.83
CA GLY A 95 -3.35 -10.65 24.21
C GLY A 95 -2.03 -9.97 24.59
N HIS A 96 -1.62 -8.89 23.91
CA HIS A 96 -0.44 -8.08 24.25
C HIS A 96 -0.81 -7.03 25.31
N THR A 97 -0.99 -7.49 26.54
CA THR A 97 -1.28 -6.65 27.71
C THR A 97 -0.07 -6.59 28.63
N ARG A 98 -0.10 -5.65 29.59
CA ARG A 98 0.91 -5.61 30.65
C ARG A 98 0.96 -6.93 31.44
N LEU A 99 -0.16 -7.62 31.64
CA LEU A 99 -0.24 -8.86 32.42
C LEU A 99 0.48 -10.04 31.74
N THR A 100 0.37 -10.15 30.42
CA THR A 100 0.86 -11.29 29.64
C THR A 100 2.22 -11.04 28.96
N HIS A 101 2.60 -9.77 28.77
CA HIS A 101 3.81 -9.37 28.05
C HIS A 101 4.70 -8.44 28.88
N LEU A 102 4.50 -8.37 30.21
CA LEU A 102 5.39 -7.65 31.13
C LEU A 102 6.85 -8.02 30.86
N HIS A 103 7.11 -9.33 30.80
CA HIS A 103 8.44 -9.88 30.63
C HIS A 103 9.10 -9.41 29.31
N LEU A 104 8.36 -9.29 28.21
CA LEU A 104 8.88 -8.73 26.95
C LEU A 104 9.11 -7.21 27.00
N LEU A 105 8.31 -6.47 27.78
CA LEU A 105 8.46 -5.03 27.94
C LEU A 105 9.65 -4.66 28.83
N PHE A 106 9.96 -5.51 29.83
CA PHE A 106 11.03 -5.29 30.80
C PHE A 106 12.27 -6.18 30.58
N GLY A 107 12.25 -7.10 29.60
CA GLY A 107 13.35 -8.02 29.33
C GLY A 107 13.54 -9.11 30.38
N GLU A 108 12.50 -9.41 31.15
CA GLU A 108 12.51 -10.41 32.22
C GLU A 108 12.19 -11.81 31.65
N PRO A 109 12.57 -12.91 32.34
CA PRO A 109 12.14 -14.25 31.94
C PRO A 109 10.60 -14.41 32.04
N PRO A 110 10.00 -15.26 31.17
CA PRO A 110 8.54 -15.43 31.08
C PRO A 110 7.90 -16.09 32.30
#